data_AF-A0A968FEJ2-F1
#
_entry.id   AF-A0A968FEJ2-F1
#
_cell.length_a   1.000
_cell.length_b   1.000
_cell.length_c   1.000
_cell.angle_alpha   90.00
_cell.angle_beta   90.00
_cell.angle_gamma   90.00
#
_symmetry.space_group_name_H-M   'P 1'
#
loop_
_entity.id
_entity.type
_entity.pdbx_description
1 polymer ?
#
loop_
_entity_poly.entity_id
_entity_poly.type
_entity_poly.pdbx_seq_one_letter_code
_entity_poly.pdbx_strand_id
1 'polypeptide(L)'
;MVLAAVLYRILLSLERDTRQVQAEYRDNVAWYAGQFERELSALVQTLDSYHLGEAGVTKDDLAERMDVFWSRVDSAGSGTVGATFMSFEGVPPLIIAEARRALRDIEPVVLALQPGDATAHQMIKQRLDGLPSAFHAAALLALHQQNGDMAGLHRRMAKGHSELLLIFAGVLTGSAILIGLILFKMQQVSALSASLERRVEQRTQHLRQEIGERQRAAEALRDSEQRFRDFASSASDWFWELAPDLRFSFLSERFEQATGIPPGQVLGKSHDEVGQPDQRDEVWVRHLEDVAARRPFRDFRLVQFQPDGTPVYVSLNGT
;
A
#
# COMPACT_ATOMS: atom_id res chain seq x y z
N MET A 1 -4.77 -9.32 -12.81
CA MET A 1 -5.59 -9.93 -13.90
C MET A 1 -6.65 -10.90 -13.38
N VAL A 2 -6.36 -11.81 -12.43
CA VAL A 2 -7.34 -12.81 -11.95
C VAL A 2 -8.58 -12.20 -11.29
N LEU A 3 -8.42 -11.21 -10.40
CA LEU A 3 -9.53 -10.55 -9.69
C LEU A 3 -10.53 -9.87 -10.65
N ALA A 4 -10.02 -9.16 -11.66
CA ALA A 4 -10.82 -8.49 -12.67
C ALA A 4 -11.63 -9.50 -13.51
N ALA A 5 -11.03 -10.63 -13.86
CA ALA A 5 -11.72 -11.70 -14.58
C ALA A 5 -12.82 -12.39 -13.75
N VAL A 6 -12.64 -12.49 -12.42
CA VAL A 6 -13.66 -13.01 -11.51
C VAL A 6 -14.82 -12.03 -11.37
N LEU A 7 -14.53 -10.74 -11.10
CA LEU A 7 -15.54 -9.68 -11.02
C LEU A 7 -16.36 -9.57 -12.30
N TYR A 8 -15.69 -9.61 -13.46
CA TYR A 8 -16.37 -9.56 -14.76
C TYR A 8 -17.31 -10.74 -14.97
N ARG A 9 -16.91 -11.95 -14.59
CA ARG A 9 -17.78 -13.15 -14.66
C ARG A 9 -18.99 -13.03 -13.75
N ILE A 10 -18.82 -12.52 -12.52
CA ILE A 10 -19.94 -12.33 -11.58
C ILE A 10 -20.92 -11.28 -12.13
N LEU A 11 -20.41 -10.17 -12.67
CA LEU A 11 -21.23 -9.08 -13.20
C LEU A 11 -22.04 -9.53 -14.43
N LEU A 12 -21.42 -10.29 -15.34
CA LEU A 12 -22.12 -10.92 -16.46
C LEU A 12 -23.14 -11.98 -16.04
N SER A 13 -22.94 -12.65 -14.90
CA SER A 13 -23.92 -13.59 -14.35
C SER A 13 -25.14 -12.84 -13.82
N LEU A 14 -24.91 -11.79 -13.00
CA LEU A 14 -25.97 -10.97 -12.41
C LEU A 14 -26.83 -10.28 -13.47
N GLU A 15 -26.22 -9.78 -14.55
CA GLU A 15 -26.96 -9.16 -15.64
C GLU A 15 -27.81 -10.18 -16.42
N ARG A 16 -27.31 -11.40 -16.62
CA ARG A 16 -28.10 -12.49 -17.24
C ARG A 16 -29.25 -12.92 -16.34
N ASP A 17 -28.98 -13.11 -15.05
CA ASP A 17 -29.98 -13.54 -14.07
C ASP A 17 -31.10 -12.50 -13.93
N THR A 18 -30.78 -11.20 -13.90
CA THR A 18 -31.80 -10.12 -13.84
C THR A 18 -32.65 -10.03 -15.10
N ARG A 19 -32.06 -10.20 -16.29
CA ARG A 19 -32.82 -10.27 -17.55
C ARG A 19 -33.73 -11.50 -17.59
N GLN A 20 -33.29 -12.63 -17.04
CA GLN A 20 -34.10 -13.85 -16.95
C GLN A 20 -35.33 -13.64 -16.06
N VAL A 21 -35.19 -13.05 -14.86
CA VAL A 21 -36.33 -12.70 -13.99
C VAL A 21 -37.35 -11.82 -14.72
N GLN A 22 -36.87 -10.82 -15.46
CA GLN A 22 -37.76 -9.89 -16.16
C GLN A 22 -38.52 -10.54 -17.32
N ALA A 23 -37.91 -11.51 -18.00
CA ALA A 23 -38.58 -12.27 -19.05
C ALA A 23 -39.64 -13.22 -18.48
N GLU A 24 -39.35 -13.86 -17.34
CA GLU A 24 -40.21 -14.86 -16.70
C GLU A 24 -41.46 -14.24 -16.02
N TYR A 25 -41.41 -12.97 -15.64
CA TYR A 25 -42.51 -12.27 -14.97
C TYR A 25 -43.61 -11.73 -15.92
N ARG A 26 -43.33 -11.60 -17.22
CA ARG A 26 -44.27 -10.93 -18.15
C ARG A 26 -45.39 -11.83 -18.67
N ASP A 27 -45.17 -13.13 -18.77
CA ASP A 27 -46.07 -14.06 -19.47
C ASP A 27 -46.36 -15.32 -18.65
N ASN A 28 -46.92 -15.15 -17.44
CA ASN A 28 -47.08 -16.25 -16.50
C ASN A 28 -48.15 -17.27 -16.99
N VAL A 29 -47.76 -18.53 -17.13
CA VAL A 29 -48.65 -19.64 -17.55
C VAL A 29 -49.83 -19.86 -16.60
N ALA A 30 -49.65 -19.58 -15.31
CA ALA A 30 -50.74 -19.64 -14.33
C ALA A 30 -51.87 -18.65 -14.65
N TRP A 31 -51.52 -17.48 -15.21
CA TRP A 31 -52.50 -16.48 -15.63
C TRP A 31 -53.32 -16.97 -16.83
N TYR A 32 -52.66 -17.58 -17.83
CA TYR A 32 -53.32 -18.17 -18.99
C TYR A 32 -54.22 -19.34 -18.62
N ALA A 33 -53.73 -20.29 -17.81
CA ALA A 33 -54.53 -21.42 -17.35
C ALA A 33 -55.77 -20.96 -16.54
N GLY A 34 -55.62 -19.96 -15.67
CA GLY A 34 -56.75 -19.37 -14.95
C GLY A 34 -57.74 -18.64 -15.87
N GLN A 35 -57.26 -18.06 -16.97
CA GLN A 35 -58.13 -17.49 -18.00
C GLN A 35 -58.91 -18.58 -18.75
N PHE A 36 -58.29 -19.71 -19.07
CA PHE A 36 -58.96 -20.86 -19.68
C PHE A 36 -60.06 -21.44 -18.82
N GLU A 37 -59.77 -21.71 -17.54
CA GLU A 37 -60.75 -22.22 -16.58
C GLU A 37 -61.95 -21.28 -16.48
N ARG A 38 -61.71 -19.96 -16.48
CA ARG A 38 -62.77 -18.95 -16.42
C ARG A 38 -63.67 -18.98 -17.64
N GLU A 39 -63.11 -18.95 -18.84
CA GLU A 39 -63.91 -18.91 -20.08
C GLU A 39 -64.63 -20.25 -20.32
N LEU A 40 -64.01 -21.39 -19.96
CA LEU A 40 -64.67 -22.69 -20.01
C LEU A 40 -65.83 -22.78 -19.03
N SER A 41 -65.64 -22.29 -17.80
CA SER A 41 -66.71 -22.23 -16.79
C SER A 41 -67.85 -21.32 -17.26
N ALA A 42 -67.53 -20.16 -17.84
CA ALA A 42 -68.53 -19.27 -18.43
C ALA A 42 -69.32 -19.94 -19.56
N LEU A 43 -68.65 -20.69 -20.45
CA LEU A 43 -69.31 -21.46 -21.51
C LEU A 43 -70.26 -22.53 -20.95
N VAL A 44 -69.82 -23.31 -19.97
CA VAL A 44 -70.64 -24.37 -19.34
C VAL A 44 -71.82 -23.76 -18.57
N GLN A 45 -71.63 -22.64 -17.89
CA GLN A 45 -72.71 -21.94 -17.20
C GLN A 45 -73.75 -21.40 -18.18
N THR A 46 -73.33 -20.78 -19.29
CA THR A 46 -74.26 -20.31 -20.32
C THR A 46 -75.00 -21.47 -20.99
N LEU A 47 -74.33 -22.61 -21.18
CA LEU A 47 -74.98 -23.84 -21.67
C LEU A 47 -76.07 -24.33 -20.71
N ASP A 48 -75.78 -24.35 -19.40
CA ASP A 48 -76.75 -24.74 -18.38
C ASP A 48 -77.95 -23.77 -18.34
N SER A 49 -77.70 -22.45 -18.32
CA SER A 49 -78.75 -21.42 -18.36
C SER A 49 -79.62 -21.49 -19.63
N TYR A 50 -79.01 -21.74 -20.80
CA TYR A 50 -79.74 -21.90 -22.05
C TYR A 50 -80.61 -23.17 -22.05
N HIS A 51 -80.08 -24.28 -21.53
CA HIS A 51 -80.84 -25.53 -21.41
C HIS A 51 -82.05 -25.40 -20.48
N LEU A 52 -81.90 -24.68 -19.35
CA LEU A 52 -82.96 -24.42 -18.38
C LEU A 52 -83.99 -23.38 -18.87
N GLY A 53 -83.72 -22.69 -19.99
CA GLY A 53 -84.62 -21.67 -20.53
C GLY A 53 -84.69 -20.40 -19.67
N GLU A 54 -83.57 -20.02 -19.04
CA GLU A 54 -83.52 -18.80 -18.23
C GLU A 54 -83.82 -17.55 -19.06
N ALA A 55 -84.57 -16.62 -18.48
CA ALA A 55 -85.01 -15.41 -19.19
C ALA A 55 -83.80 -14.52 -19.55
N GLY A 56 -83.64 -14.23 -20.84
CA GLY A 56 -82.59 -13.36 -21.36
C GLY A 56 -81.31 -14.07 -21.82
N VAL A 57 -81.23 -15.40 -21.71
CA VAL A 57 -80.12 -16.19 -22.27
C VAL A 57 -80.55 -16.76 -23.61
N THR A 58 -79.87 -16.37 -24.68
CA THR A 58 -80.13 -16.80 -26.05
C THR A 58 -79.09 -17.78 -26.56
N LYS A 59 -79.38 -18.39 -27.70
CA LYS A 59 -78.42 -19.25 -28.40
C LYS A 59 -77.21 -18.46 -28.92
N ASP A 60 -77.41 -17.19 -29.25
CA ASP A 60 -76.34 -16.31 -29.72
C ASP A 60 -75.36 -16.02 -28.57
N ASP A 61 -75.84 -15.88 -27.33
CA ASP A 61 -74.96 -15.75 -26.15
C ASP A 61 -74.09 -17.01 -25.94
N LEU A 62 -74.67 -18.20 -26.19
CA LEU A 62 -73.93 -19.46 -26.11
C LEU A 62 -72.88 -19.58 -27.23
N ALA A 63 -73.22 -19.16 -28.45
CA ALA A 63 -72.30 -19.12 -29.58
C ALA A 63 -71.16 -18.11 -29.34
N GLU A 64 -71.44 -16.93 -28.80
CA GLU A 64 -70.43 -15.93 -28.45
C GLU A 64 -69.45 -16.48 -27.39
N ARG A 65 -69.95 -17.16 -26.35
CA ARG A 65 -69.09 -17.80 -25.34
C ARG A 65 -68.22 -18.89 -25.94
N MET A 66 -68.74 -19.65 -26.89
CA MET A 66 -67.98 -20.68 -27.60
C MET A 66 -66.87 -20.06 -28.45
N ASP A 67 -67.15 -18.97 -29.16
CA ASP A 67 -66.15 -18.23 -29.97
C ASP A 67 -65.05 -17.62 -29.10
N VAL A 68 -65.43 -17.02 -27.95
CA VAL A 68 -64.46 -16.50 -26.97
C VAL A 68 -63.54 -17.62 -26.49
N PHE A 69 -64.09 -18.78 -26.13
CA PHE A 69 -63.29 -19.91 -25.68
C PHE A 69 -62.42 -20.49 -26.80
N TRP A 70 -62.93 -20.59 -28.04
CA TRP A 70 -62.16 -20.98 -29.22
C TRP A 70 -60.96 -20.07 -29.46
N SER A 71 -61.16 -18.75 -29.35
CA SER A 71 -60.09 -17.75 -29.47
C SER A 71 -59.01 -17.93 -28.39
N ARG A 72 -59.37 -18.27 -27.14
CA ARG A 72 -58.38 -18.57 -26.10
C ARG A 72 -57.58 -19.81 -26.44
N VAL A 73 -58.24 -20.90 -26.83
CA VAL A 73 -57.58 -22.17 -27.18
C VAL A 73 -56.58 -21.97 -28.32
N ASP A 74 -56.92 -21.14 -29.31
CA ASP A 74 -56.00 -20.84 -30.40
C ASP A 74 -54.85 -19.90 -29.98
N SER A 75 -55.14 -18.89 -29.16
CA SER A 75 -54.13 -17.95 -28.64
C SER A 75 -53.09 -18.62 -27.74
N ALA A 76 -53.42 -19.73 -27.08
CA ALA A 76 -52.43 -20.52 -26.32
C ALA A 76 -51.64 -21.51 -27.18
N GLY A 77 -52.12 -21.79 -28.40
CA GLY A 77 -51.42 -22.62 -29.38
C GLY A 77 -50.59 -21.83 -30.39
N SER A 78 -50.61 -20.49 -30.36
CA SER A 78 -49.98 -19.64 -31.37
C SER A 78 -49.35 -18.37 -30.77
N GLY A 79 -48.47 -17.72 -31.53
CA GLY A 79 -47.77 -16.50 -31.12
C GLY A 79 -46.72 -16.69 -30.01
N THR A 80 -46.15 -15.58 -29.53
CA THR A 80 -45.11 -15.57 -28.48
C THR A 80 -45.61 -16.19 -27.18
N VAL A 81 -46.88 -15.90 -26.84
CA VAL A 81 -47.57 -16.42 -25.67
C VAL A 81 -47.75 -17.94 -25.74
N GLY A 82 -48.25 -18.43 -26.88
CA GLY A 82 -48.37 -19.87 -27.11
C GLY A 82 -47.01 -20.57 -27.11
N ALA A 83 -45.95 -19.92 -27.61
CA ALA A 83 -44.59 -20.47 -27.55
C ALA A 83 -44.08 -20.61 -26.09
N THR A 84 -44.32 -19.60 -25.24
CA THR A 84 -43.99 -19.68 -23.80
C THR A 84 -44.81 -20.76 -23.13
N PHE A 85 -46.13 -20.81 -23.37
CA PHE A 85 -46.99 -21.86 -22.84
C PHE A 85 -46.48 -23.24 -23.26
N MET A 86 -46.21 -23.45 -24.56
CA MET A 86 -45.68 -24.68 -25.16
C MET A 86 -44.27 -25.08 -24.71
N SER A 87 -43.51 -24.17 -24.08
CA SER A 87 -42.14 -24.44 -23.63
C SER A 87 -42.05 -25.20 -22.30
N PHE A 88 -43.14 -25.25 -21.53
CA PHE A 88 -43.19 -25.99 -20.27
C PHE A 88 -43.24 -27.50 -20.50
N GLU A 89 -42.47 -28.23 -19.69
CA GLU A 89 -42.28 -29.67 -19.88
C GLU A 89 -43.53 -30.43 -19.39
N GLY A 90 -44.15 -31.22 -20.27
CA GLY A 90 -45.26 -32.11 -19.91
C GLY A 90 -46.68 -31.50 -19.86
N VAL A 91 -46.85 -30.21 -20.14
CA VAL A 91 -48.15 -29.50 -19.99
C VAL A 91 -48.93 -29.25 -21.31
N PRO A 92 -48.36 -28.65 -22.37
CA PRO A 92 -49.20 -27.89 -23.35
C PRO A 92 -49.78 -28.61 -24.59
N PRO A 93 -49.06 -29.50 -25.31
CA PRO A 93 -49.50 -29.92 -26.64
C PRO A 93 -50.75 -30.78 -26.64
N LEU A 94 -50.85 -31.69 -25.65
CA LEU A 94 -51.95 -32.66 -25.58
C LEU A 94 -53.24 -31.99 -25.14
N ILE A 95 -53.18 -31.12 -24.13
CA ILE A 95 -54.35 -30.42 -23.58
C ILE A 95 -54.94 -29.44 -24.60
N ILE A 96 -54.10 -28.67 -25.31
CA ILE A 96 -54.57 -27.78 -26.38
C ILE A 96 -55.13 -28.58 -27.55
N ALA A 97 -54.52 -29.72 -27.92
CA ALA A 97 -55.04 -30.60 -28.96
C ALA A 97 -56.39 -31.22 -28.58
N GLU A 98 -56.55 -31.59 -27.30
CA GLU A 98 -57.78 -32.15 -26.75
C GLU A 98 -58.89 -31.09 -26.65
N ALA A 99 -58.59 -29.88 -26.18
CA ALA A 99 -59.52 -28.75 -26.18
C ALA A 99 -59.99 -28.40 -27.61
N ARG A 100 -59.06 -28.34 -28.58
CA ARG A 100 -59.40 -28.14 -30.00
C ARG A 100 -60.27 -29.26 -30.56
N ARG A 101 -60.04 -30.51 -30.15
CA ARG A 101 -60.86 -31.65 -30.58
C ARG A 101 -62.26 -31.57 -29.97
N ALA A 102 -62.36 -31.37 -28.65
CA ALA A 102 -63.62 -31.23 -27.95
C ALA A 102 -64.48 -30.11 -28.55
N LEU A 103 -63.88 -28.96 -28.84
CA LEU A 103 -64.59 -27.84 -29.45
C LEU A 103 -65.12 -28.15 -30.86
N ARG A 104 -64.31 -28.79 -31.72
CA ARG A 104 -64.77 -29.23 -33.06
C ARG A 104 -65.93 -30.22 -32.99
N ASP A 105 -65.92 -31.09 -31.98
CA ASP A 105 -66.95 -32.11 -31.81
C ASP A 105 -68.27 -31.51 -31.30
N ILE A 106 -68.23 -30.47 -30.47
CA ILE A 106 -69.44 -29.85 -29.89
C ILE A 106 -70.01 -28.72 -30.74
N GLU A 107 -69.20 -28.02 -31.55
CA GLU A 107 -69.63 -26.89 -32.38
C GLU A 107 -70.91 -27.15 -33.22
N PRO A 108 -70.99 -28.23 -34.03
CA PRO A 108 -72.21 -28.50 -34.80
C PRO A 108 -73.42 -28.82 -33.91
N VAL A 109 -73.19 -29.36 -32.71
CA VAL A 109 -74.24 -29.72 -31.74
C VAL A 109 -74.76 -28.46 -31.05
N VAL A 110 -73.88 -27.55 -30.65
CA VAL A 110 -74.22 -26.24 -30.07
C VAL A 110 -75.02 -25.41 -31.09
N LEU A 111 -74.59 -25.39 -32.35
CA LEU A 111 -75.29 -24.68 -33.43
C LEU A 111 -76.66 -25.29 -33.77
N ALA A 112 -76.92 -26.56 -33.47
CA ALA A 112 -78.23 -27.21 -33.66
C ALA A 112 -79.10 -27.23 -32.40
N LEU A 113 -78.54 -26.91 -31.22
CA LEU A 113 -79.17 -27.05 -29.91
C LEU A 113 -80.50 -26.28 -29.81
N GLN A 114 -81.48 -26.90 -29.14
CA GLN A 114 -82.76 -26.29 -28.79
C GLN A 114 -82.91 -26.24 -27.25
N PRO A 115 -83.69 -25.29 -26.70
CA PRO A 115 -83.95 -25.23 -25.26
C PRO A 115 -84.61 -26.53 -24.76
N GLY A 116 -84.14 -27.07 -23.63
CA GLY A 116 -84.64 -28.32 -23.06
C GLY A 116 -84.13 -29.62 -23.70
N ASP A 117 -83.26 -29.58 -24.72
CA ASP A 117 -82.63 -30.78 -25.29
C ASP A 117 -81.59 -31.38 -24.31
N ALA A 118 -82.03 -32.34 -23.50
CA ALA A 118 -81.21 -32.96 -22.46
C ALA A 118 -80.10 -33.86 -23.04
N THR A 119 -80.31 -34.48 -24.21
CA THR A 119 -79.33 -35.39 -24.81
C THR A 119 -78.15 -34.62 -25.38
N ALA A 120 -78.41 -33.54 -26.14
CA ALA A 120 -77.36 -32.68 -26.66
C ALA A 120 -76.63 -31.93 -25.54
N HIS A 121 -77.35 -31.42 -24.53
CA HIS A 121 -76.76 -30.79 -23.34
C HIS A 121 -75.79 -31.72 -22.61
N GLN A 122 -76.21 -32.96 -22.31
CA GLN A 122 -75.37 -33.94 -21.64
C GLN A 122 -74.14 -34.33 -22.47
N MET A 123 -74.29 -34.50 -23.79
CA MET A 123 -73.15 -34.78 -24.68
C MET A 123 -72.11 -33.66 -24.64
N ILE A 124 -72.54 -32.40 -24.73
CA ILE A 124 -71.63 -31.25 -24.70
C ILE A 124 -70.89 -31.21 -23.37
N LYS A 125 -71.60 -31.38 -22.23
CA LYS A 125 -70.95 -31.42 -20.91
C LYS A 125 -69.94 -32.56 -20.80
N GLN A 126 -70.29 -33.75 -21.28
CA GLN A 126 -69.39 -34.91 -21.24
C GLN A 126 -68.12 -34.68 -22.08
N ARG A 127 -68.22 -33.97 -23.20
CA ARG A 127 -67.06 -33.61 -24.04
C ARG A 127 -66.16 -32.55 -23.40
N LEU A 128 -66.71 -31.69 -22.54
CA LEU A 128 -65.97 -30.62 -21.86
C LEU A 128 -65.44 -31.02 -20.47
N ASP A 129 -65.99 -32.06 -19.83
CA ASP A 129 -65.77 -32.40 -18.41
C ASP A 129 -64.30 -32.61 -18.00
N GLY A 130 -63.47 -33.15 -18.90
CA GLY A 130 -62.04 -33.41 -18.63
C GLY A 130 -61.13 -32.19 -18.77
N LEU A 131 -61.59 -31.13 -19.46
CA LEU A 131 -60.76 -29.97 -19.76
C LEU A 131 -60.40 -29.14 -18.51
N PRO A 132 -61.32 -28.82 -17.57
CA PRO A 132 -60.99 -28.00 -16.41
C PRO A 132 -59.87 -28.61 -15.56
N SER A 133 -59.94 -29.91 -15.27
CA SER A 133 -58.94 -30.60 -14.44
C SER A 133 -57.60 -30.72 -15.16
N ALA A 134 -57.60 -30.91 -16.49
CA ALA A 134 -56.39 -30.90 -17.30
C ALA A 134 -55.70 -29.53 -17.29
N PHE A 135 -56.44 -28.44 -17.53
CA PHE A 135 -55.91 -27.07 -17.46
C PHE A 135 -55.46 -26.68 -16.05
N HIS A 136 -56.14 -27.17 -15.00
CA HIS A 136 -55.73 -26.97 -13.62
C HIS A 136 -54.41 -27.67 -13.29
N ALA A 137 -54.28 -28.94 -13.66
CA ALA A 137 -53.05 -29.71 -13.47
C ALA A 137 -51.87 -29.09 -14.22
N ALA A 138 -52.13 -28.60 -15.45
CA ALA A 138 -51.19 -27.82 -16.25
C ALA A 138 -50.71 -26.55 -15.53
N ALA A 139 -51.63 -25.79 -14.94
CA ALA A 139 -51.31 -24.59 -14.18
C ALA A 139 -50.40 -24.90 -12.98
N LEU A 140 -50.72 -25.95 -12.22
CA LEU A 140 -49.96 -26.38 -11.05
C LEU A 140 -48.55 -26.85 -11.42
N LEU A 141 -48.41 -27.62 -12.50
CA LEU A 141 -47.12 -28.06 -13.02
C LEU A 141 -46.25 -26.88 -13.44
N ALA A 142 -46.82 -25.93 -14.19
CA ALA A 142 -46.11 -24.73 -14.61
C ALA A 142 -45.67 -23.86 -13.41
N LEU A 143 -46.54 -23.69 -12.40
CA LEU A 143 -46.20 -23.00 -11.15
C LEU A 143 -45.08 -23.71 -10.39
N HIS A 144 -45.11 -25.05 -10.34
CA HIS A 144 -44.07 -25.81 -9.65
C HIS A 144 -42.71 -25.68 -10.35
N GLN A 145 -42.70 -25.77 -11.68
CA GLN A 145 -41.50 -25.61 -12.49
C GLN A 145 -40.93 -24.18 -12.34
N GLN A 146 -41.77 -23.16 -12.46
CA GLN A 146 -41.40 -21.75 -12.26
C GLN A 146 -40.83 -21.50 -10.86
N ASN A 147 -41.48 -22.05 -9.82
CA ASN A 147 -40.98 -21.93 -8.44
C ASN A 147 -39.63 -22.62 -8.25
N GLY A 148 -39.41 -23.77 -8.91
CA GLY A 148 -38.13 -24.48 -8.92
C GLY A 148 -37.01 -23.68 -9.56
N ASP A 149 -37.27 -23.12 -10.74
CA ASP A 149 -36.33 -22.29 -11.49
C ASP A 149 -35.97 -21.01 -10.72
N MET A 150 -36.98 -20.35 -10.13
CA MET A 150 -36.78 -19.20 -9.25
C MET A 150 -35.98 -19.56 -7.98
N ALA A 151 -36.23 -20.70 -7.36
CA ALA A 151 -35.44 -21.15 -6.21
C ALA A 151 -33.98 -21.46 -6.60
N GLY A 152 -33.74 -21.96 -7.82
CA GLY A 152 -32.41 -22.13 -8.39
C GLY A 152 -31.72 -20.79 -8.63
N LEU A 153 -32.44 -19.85 -9.22
CA LEU A 153 -31.97 -18.50 -9.51
C LEU A 153 -31.63 -17.72 -8.23
N HIS A 154 -32.50 -17.74 -7.22
CA HIS A 154 -32.23 -17.16 -5.91
C HIS A 154 -30.97 -17.74 -5.27
N ARG A 155 -30.75 -19.07 -5.37
CA ARG A 155 -29.52 -19.71 -4.89
C ARG A 155 -28.28 -19.23 -5.66
N ARG A 156 -28.36 -19.09 -6.98
CA ARG A 156 -27.26 -18.54 -7.80
C ARG A 156 -26.94 -17.10 -7.44
N MET A 157 -27.97 -16.25 -7.33
CA MET A 157 -27.80 -14.86 -6.91
C MET A 157 -27.21 -14.75 -5.50
N ALA A 158 -27.69 -15.54 -4.53
CA ALA A 158 -27.17 -15.54 -3.16
C ALA A 158 -25.68 -15.97 -3.13
N LYS A 159 -25.29 -16.96 -3.92
CA LYS A 159 -23.90 -17.39 -4.07
C LYS A 159 -23.03 -16.30 -4.70
N GLY A 160 -23.51 -15.61 -5.74
CA GLY A 160 -22.80 -14.49 -6.34
C GLY A 160 -22.56 -13.34 -5.35
N HIS A 161 -23.57 -13.01 -4.54
CA HIS A 161 -23.43 -11.99 -3.49
C HIS A 161 -22.42 -12.39 -2.41
N SER A 162 -22.43 -13.65 -1.94
CA SER A 162 -21.49 -14.10 -0.91
C SER A 162 -20.05 -14.15 -1.42
N GLU A 163 -19.82 -14.54 -2.68
CA GLU A 163 -18.50 -14.48 -3.33
C GLU A 163 -17.98 -13.04 -3.41
N LEU A 164 -18.83 -12.06 -3.77
CA LEU A 164 -18.46 -10.65 -3.76
C LEU A 164 -18.06 -10.17 -2.36
N LEU A 165 -18.86 -10.49 -1.34
CA LEU A 165 -18.57 -10.11 0.05
C LEU A 165 -17.23 -10.68 0.53
N LEU A 166 -16.91 -11.94 0.20
CA LEU A 166 -15.63 -12.55 0.55
C LEU A 166 -14.45 -11.86 -0.15
N ILE A 167 -14.59 -11.48 -1.43
CA ILE A 167 -13.58 -10.72 -2.16
C ILE A 167 -13.34 -9.35 -1.49
N PHE A 168 -14.41 -8.62 -1.19
CA PHE A 168 -14.31 -7.31 -0.51
C PHE A 168 -13.65 -7.44 0.86
N ALA A 169 -14.05 -8.43 1.67
CA ALA A 169 -13.45 -8.69 2.97
C ALA A 169 -11.94 -8.97 2.83
N GLY A 170 -11.54 -9.82 1.88
CA GLY A 170 -10.13 -10.12 1.62
C GLY A 170 -9.30 -8.89 1.23
N VAL A 171 -9.82 -8.03 0.35
CA VAL A 171 -9.15 -6.79 -0.06
C VAL A 171 -9.04 -5.81 1.13
N LEU A 172 -10.08 -5.69 1.94
CA LEU A 172 -10.06 -4.83 3.13
C LEU A 172 -9.06 -5.31 4.18
N THR A 173 -9.06 -6.61 4.50
CA THR A 173 -8.10 -7.19 5.43
C THR A 173 -6.66 -7.05 4.93
N GLY A 174 -6.42 -7.33 3.65
CA GLY A 174 -5.10 -7.15 3.04
C GLY A 174 -4.62 -5.69 3.08
N SER A 175 -5.52 -4.75 2.79
CA SER A 175 -5.22 -3.31 2.85
C SER A 175 -4.92 -2.86 4.27
N ALA A 176 -5.69 -3.31 5.27
CA ALA A 176 -5.46 -2.99 6.68
C ALA A 176 -4.11 -3.52 7.18
N ILE A 177 -3.74 -4.75 6.80
CA ILE A 177 -2.42 -5.32 7.12
C ILE A 177 -1.30 -4.50 6.47
N LEU A 178 -1.44 -4.15 5.19
CA LEU A 178 -0.45 -3.35 4.47
C LEU A 178 -0.26 -1.96 5.11
N ILE A 179 -1.35 -1.28 5.45
CA ILE A 179 -1.32 0.02 6.15
C ILE A 179 -0.61 -0.14 7.51
N GLY A 180 -0.93 -1.19 8.27
CA GLY A 180 -0.27 -1.48 9.54
C GLY A 180 1.24 -1.69 9.38
N LEU A 181 1.68 -2.43 8.35
CA LEU A 181 3.10 -2.64 8.05
C LEU A 181 3.81 -1.34 7.65
N ILE A 182 3.16 -0.50 6.85
CA ILE A 182 3.69 0.81 6.45
C ILE A 182 3.87 1.71 7.68
N LEU A 183 2.85 1.80 8.54
CA LEU A 183 2.91 2.58 9.76
C LEU A 183 4.01 2.08 10.71
N PHE A 184 4.12 0.76 10.88
CA PHE A 184 5.17 0.15 11.69
C PHE A 184 6.57 0.47 11.15
N LYS A 185 6.78 0.34 9.84
CA LYS A 185 8.05 0.70 9.20
C LYS A 185 8.35 2.18 9.32
N MET A 186 7.35 3.03 9.16
CA MET A 186 7.48 4.48 9.30
C MET A 186 7.89 4.88 10.72
N GLN A 187 7.32 4.23 11.76
CA GLN A 187 7.77 4.44 13.14
C GLN A 187 9.22 3.98 13.37
N GLN A 188 9.64 2.84 12.81
CA GLN A 188 11.03 2.38 12.90
C GLN A 188 12.01 3.36 12.27
N VAL A 189 11.70 3.86 11.07
CA VAL A 189 12.55 4.82 10.35
C VAL A 189 12.66 6.13 11.12
N SER A 190 11.55 6.67 11.63
CA SER A 190 11.56 7.89 12.45
C SER A 190 12.38 7.73 13.73
N ALA A 191 12.26 6.58 14.42
CA ALA A 191 13.05 6.30 15.62
C ALA A 191 14.56 6.19 15.31
N LEU A 192 14.91 5.53 14.21
CA LEU A 192 16.30 5.43 13.77
C LEU A 192 16.87 6.80 13.40
N SER A 193 16.12 7.61 12.64
CA SER A 193 16.50 8.98 12.25
C SER A 193 16.79 9.84 13.48
N ALA A 194 15.88 9.85 14.47
CA ALA A 194 16.08 10.60 15.70
C ALA A 194 17.32 10.14 16.48
N SER A 195 17.59 8.83 16.51
CA SER A 195 18.81 8.30 17.15
C SER A 195 20.09 8.66 16.39
N LEU A 196 20.02 8.79 15.07
CA LEU A 196 21.15 9.16 14.22
C LEU A 196 21.45 10.65 14.37
N GLU A 197 20.42 11.50 14.33
CA GLU A 197 20.53 12.94 14.57
C GLU A 197 21.17 13.23 15.93
N ARG A 198 20.74 12.54 17.00
CA ARG A 198 21.38 12.67 18.33
C ARG A 198 22.85 12.29 18.32
N ARG A 199 23.22 11.20 17.63
CA ARG A 199 24.62 10.75 17.53
C ARG A 199 25.47 11.74 16.73
N VAL A 200 24.91 12.28 15.65
CA VAL A 200 25.57 13.32 14.83
C VAL A 200 25.79 14.58 15.66
N GLU A 201 24.77 15.05 16.39
CA GLU A 201 24.87 16.23 17.24
C GLU A 201 25.91 16.03 18.35
N GLN A 202 25.86 14.89 19.06
CA GLN A 202 26.84 14.54 20.10
C GLN A 202 28.27 14.51 19.54
N ARG A 203 28.47 13.88 18.37
CA ARG A 203 29.81 13.81 17.77
C ARG A 203 30.29 15.19 17.30
N THR A 204 29.37 16.00 16.78
CA THR A 204 29.67 17.38 16.37
C THR A 204 30.09 18.24 17.56
N GLN A 205 29.37 18.13 18.69
CA GLN A 205 29.72 18.84 19.94
C GLN A 205 31.08 18.38 20.48
N HIS A 206 31.33 17.07 20.54
CA HIS A 206 32.61 16.53 20.98
C HIS A 206 33.76 17.04 20.10
N LEU A 207 33.61 17.02 18.77
CA LEU A 207 34.63 17.52 17.85
C LEU A 207 34.84 19.03 18.00
N ARG A 208 33.78 19.82 18.19
CA ARG A 208 33.90 21.25 18.47
C ARG A 208 34.69 21.51 19.75
N GLN A 209 34.43 20.74 20.80
CA GLN A 209 35.17 20.84 22.06
C GLN A 209 36.64 20.47 21.86
N GLU A 210 36.93 19.35 21.20
CA GLU A 210 38.30 18.90 20.93
C GLU A 210 39.08 19.93 20.09
N ILE A 211 38.44 20.53 19.08
CA ILE A 211 39.02 21.62 18.29
C ILE A 211 39.30 22.84 19.17
N GLY A 212 38.36 23.24 20.02
CA GLY A 212 38.54 24.38 20.93
C GLY A 212 39.62 24.15 22.00
N GLU A 213 39.78 22.92 22.48
CA GLU A 213 40.89 22.54 23.38
C GLU A 213 42.23 22.58 22.66
N ARG A 214 42.31 22.04 21.43
CA ARG A 214 43.54 22.13 20.61
C ARG A 214 43.92 23.57 20.29
N GLN A 215 42.95 24.42 19.97
CA GLN A 215 43.18 25.84 19.70
C GLN A 215 43.73 26.56 20.93
N ARG A 216 43.09 26.38 22.10
CA ARG A 216 43.59 26.96 23.37
C ARG A 216 44.98 26.47 23.74
N ALA A 217 45.28 25.19 23.55
CA ALA A 217 46.61 24.64 23.78
C ALA A 217 47.65 25.25 22.83
N ALA A 218 47.31 25.41 21.55
CA ALA A 218 48.19 26.04 20.56
C ALA A 218 48.42 27.54 20.85
N GLU A 219 47.39 28.27 21.30
CA GLU A 219 47.51 29.67 21.72
C GLU A 219 48.36 29.83 22.98
N ALA A 220 48.12 29.00 24.00
CA ALA A 220 48.91 29.01 25.23
C ALA A 220 50.39 28.67 24.97
N LEU A 221 50.65 27.73 24.05
CA LEU A 221 52.00 27.41 23.60
C LEU A 221 52.66 28.62 22.92
N ARG A 222 51.97 29.25 21.96
CA ARG A 222 52.48 30.45 21.27
C ARG A 222 52.77 31.59 22.23
N ASP A 223 51.89 31.84 23.20
CA ASP A 223 52.07 32.89 24.20
C ASP A 223 53.22 32.57 25.17
N SER A 224 53.37 31.31 25.59
CA SER A 224 54.50 30.86 26.40
C SER A 224 55.83 31.00 25.65
N GLU A 225 55.88 30.60 24.37
CA GLU A 225 57.05 30.79 23.51
C GLU A 225 57.39 32.28 23.31
N GLN A 226 56.37 33.13 23.14
CA GLN A 226 56.58 34.56 23.00
C GLN A 226 57.11 35.19 24.29
N ARG A 227 56.51 34.88 25.44
CA ARG A 227 57.00 35.35 26.75
C ARG A 227 58.42 34.86 27.04
N PHE A 228 58.76 33.63 26.66
CA PHE A 228 60.12 33.12 26.75
C PHE A 228 61.09 33.92 25.88
N ARG A 229 60.72 34.21 24.62
CA ARG A 229 61.51 35.07 23.73
C ARG A 229 61.70 36.48 24.30
N ASP A 230 60.62 37.11 24.77
CA ASP A 230 60.65 38.47 25.32
C ASP A 230 61.50 38.52 26.60
N PHE A 231 61.33 37.56 27.52
CA PHE A 231 62.16 37.44 28.73
C PHE A 231 63.64 37.28 28.39
N ALA A 232 63.96 36.35 27.48
CA ALA A 232 65.32 36.14 26.99
C ALA A 232 65.91 37.39 26.31
N SER A 233 65.10 38.23 25.67
CA SER A 233 65.55 39.50 25.08
C SER A 233 65.79 40.62 26.12
N SER A 234 65.14 40.53 27.29
CA SER A 234 65.16 41.55 28.35
C SER A 234 66.22 41.31 29.43
N ALA A 235 66.65 40.06 29.62
CA ALA A 235 67.78 39.75 30.48
C ALA A 235 69.05 40.41 29.92
N SER A 236 69.82 41.11 30.77
CA SER A 236 71.11 41.71 30.37
C SER A 236 72.18 40.66 30.02
N ASP A 237 71.93 39.40 30.37
CA ASP A 237 72.78 38.26 30.06
C ASP A 237 72.42 37.68 28.70
N TRP A 238 73.43 37.21 27.97
CA TRP A 238 73.25 36.51 26.70
C TRP A 238 73.21 35.00 26.92
N PHE A 239 72.50 34.30 26.04
CA PHE A 239 72.32 32.85 26.11
C PHE A 239 73.08 32.18 24.98
N TRP A 240 73.52 30.95 25.23
CA TRP A 240 74.19 30.11 24.26
C TRP A 240 73.70 28.66 24.42
N GLU A 241 73.72 27.92 23.32
CA GLU A 241 73.42 26.48 23.30
C GLU A 241 74.54 25.75 22.57
N LEU A 242 74.84 24.53 23.00
CA LEU A 242 75.71 23.62 22.25
C LEU A 242 74.86 22.55 21.57
N ALA A 243 75.23 22.22 20.33
CA ALA A 243 74.73 21.02 19.68
C ALA A 243 75.26 19.75 20.38
N PRO A 244 74.70 18.55 20.07
CA PRO A 244 75.16 17.29 20.65
C PRO A 244 76.66 17.01 20.49
N ASP A 245 77.33 17.64 19.53
CA ASP A 245 78.78 17.58 19.24
C ASP A 245 79.63 18.60 20.03
N LEU A 246 79.03 19.30 21.01
CA LEU A 246 79.66 20.29 21.88
C LEU A 246 80.16 21.56 21.16
N ARG A 247 79.59 21.86 19.99
CA ARG A 247 79.82 23.10 19.24
C ARG A 247 78.68 24.09 19.45
N PHE A 248 78.97 25.39 19.50
CA PHE A 248 77.94 26.42 19.66
C PHE A 248 76.91 26.37 18.53
N SER A 249 75.66 26.02 18.85
CA SER A 249 74.54 25.89 17.90
C SER A 249 73.62 27.10 17.89
N PHE A 250 73.56 27.82 19.01
CA PHE A 250 72.74 29.02 19.16
C PHE A 250 73.47 30.05 20.03
N LEU A 251 73.35 31.32 19.64
CA LEU A 251 73.73 32.49 20.44
C LEU A 251 72.56 33.47 20.39
N SER A 252 72.17 34.04 21.53
CA SER A 252 71.09 35.03 21.56
C SER A 252 71.50 36.32 20.86
N GLU A 253 70.52 37.10 20.39
CA GLU A 253 70.73 38.34 19.63
C GLU A 253 71.59 39.38 20.39
N ARG A 254 71.57 39.35 21.73
CA ARG A 254 72.37 40.24 22.57
C ARG A 254 73.84 39.84 22.68
N PHE A 255 74.24 38.65 22.22
CA PHE A 255 75.63 38.18 22.33
C PHE A 255 76.62 39.20 21.76
N GLU A 256 76.40 39.66 20.52
CA GLU A 256 77.26 40.64 19.86
C GLU A 256 77.19 42.01 20.54
N GLN A 257 76.01 42.43 21.00
CA GLN A 257 75.85 43.70 21.72
C GLN A 257 76.57 43.71 23.08
N ALA A 258 76.58 42.57 23.78
CA ALA A 258 77.16 42.43 25.11
C ALA A 258 78.67 42.18 25.06
N THR A 259 79.15 41.43 24.06
CA THR A 259 80.57 41.03 23.96
C THR A 259 81.34 41.82 22.91
N GLY A 260 80.68 42.44 21.93
CA GLY A 260 81.30 43.04 20.75
C GLY A 260 81.90 42.02 19.77
N ILE A 261 81.62 40.72 19.96
CA ILE A 261 82.14 39.64 19.12
C ILE A 261 81.05 39.21 18.14
N PRO A 262 81.33 39.20 16.81
CA PRO A 262 80.36 38.74 15.83
C PRO A 262 80.00 37.26 16.06
N PRO A 263 78.70 36.87 16.06
CA PRO A 263 78.28 35.49 16.32
C PRO A 263 78.92 34.48 15.37
N GLY A 264 79.18 34.89 14.12
CA GLY A 264 79.86 34.06 13.10
C GLY A 264 81.29 33.66 13.47
N GLN A 265 81.93 34.33 14.45
CA GLN A 265 83.25 33.92 14.95
C GLN A 265 83.18 32.81 16.00
N VAL A 266 82.00 32.53 16.57
CA VAL A 266 81.81 31.61 17.70
C VAL A 266 80.90 30.43 17.32
N LEU A 267 79.86 30.67 16.54
CA LEU A 267 78.95 29.62 16.06
C LEU A 267 79.71 28.53 15.31
N GLY A 268 79.42 27.27 15.64
CA GLY A 268 80.08 26.09 15.07
C GLY A 268 81.44 25.76 15.67
N LYS A 269 82.01 26.58 16.56
CA LYS A 269 83.27 26.29 17.27
C LYS A 269 83.02 25.60 18.61
N SER A 270 84.02 24.88 19.11
CA SER A 270 84.04 24.35 20.48
C SER A 270 84.54 25.40 21.48
N HIS A 271 84.35 25.15 22.77
CA HIS A 271 84.92 26.00 23.83
C HIS A 271 86.45 26.12 23.72
N ASP A 272 87.15 25.05 23.32
CA ASP A 272 88.61 25.04 23.15
C ASP A 272 89.06 25.90 21.95
N GLU A 273 88.27 25.93 20.88
CA GLU A 273 88.55 26.74 19.68
C GLU A 273 88.26 28.25 19.87
N VAL A 274 87.44 28.60 20.87
CA VAL A 274 87.10 29.99 21.22
C VAL A 274 88.00 30.51 22.35
N GLY A 275 88.56 29.61 23.18
CA GLY A 275 89.48 29.94 24.26
C GLY A 275 90.85 30.46 23.80
N GLN A 276 91.59 31.10 24.71
CA GLN A 276 92.92 31.59 24.41
C GLN A 276 94.00 30.50 24.55
N PRO A 277 94.97 30.43 23.62
CA PRO A 277 96.10 29.49 23.71
C PRO A 277 96.96 29.66 24.98
N ASP A 278 97.07 30.89 25.49
CA ASP A 278 97.97 31.26 26.59
C ASP A 278 97.36 31.07 28.00
N GLN A 279 96.07 30.70 28.10
CA GLN A 279 95.35 30.42 29.36
C GLN A 279 95.04 28.92 29.55
N ARG A 280 95.99 28.03 29.22
CA ARG A 280 95.86 26.58 29.48
C ARG A 280 96.21 26.18 30.91
N ASP A 281 95.77 26.97 31.87
CA ASP A 281 95.95 26.67 33.29
C ASP A 281 95.04 25.52 33.71
N GLU A 282 95.30 24.91 34.88
CA GLU A 282 94.52 23.78 35.41
C GLU A 282 93.00 24.06 35.46
N VAL A 283 92.62 25.33 35.60
CA VAL A 283 91.23 25.79 35.62
C VAL A 283 90.56 25.64 34.24
N TRP A 284 91.29 25.88 33.14
CA TRP A 284 90.78 25.74 31.77
C TRP A 284 90.58 24.26 31.39
N VAL A 285 91.57 23.42 31.73
CA VAL A 285 91.48 21.97 31.48
C VAL A 285 90.27 21.37 32.20
N ARG A 286 90.06 21.74 33.46
CA ARG A 286 88.89 21.29 34.23
C ARG A 286 87.57 21.73 33.63
N HIS A 287 87.49 22.95 33.09
CA HIS A 287 86.30 23.44 32.41
C HIS A 287 85.98 22.64 31.14
N LEU A 288 86.98 22.34 30.31
CA LEU A 288 86.78 21.51 29.13
C LEU A 288 86.35 20.08 29.49
N GLU A 289 86.88 19.52 30.57
CA GLU A 289 86.42 18.22 31.11
C GLU A 289 84.96 18.29 31.59
N ASP A 290 84.57 19.37 32.25
CA ASP A 290 83.19 19.59 32.70
C ASP A 290 82.24 19.73 31.50
N VAL A 291 82.62 20.48 30.47
CA VAL A 291 81.85 20.60 29.22
C VAL A 291 81.74 19.25 28.51
N ALA A 292 82.85 18.51 28.38
CA ALA A 292 82.86 17.19 27.74
C ALA A 292 82.02 16.15 28.51
N ALA A 293 82.05 16.20 29.84
CA ALA A 293 81.26 15.33 30.71
C ALA A 293 79.81 15.81 30.90
N ARG A 294 79.41 16.95 30.28
CA ARG A 294 78.11 17.61 30.48
C ARG A 294 77.77 17.84 31.95
N ARG A 295 78.77 18.23 32.73
CA ARG A 295 78.59 18.62 34.12
C ARG A 295 78.23 20.10 34.20
N PRO A 296 77.23 20.49 35.01
CA PRO A 296 76.92 21.90 35.23
C PRO A 296 78.13 22.65 35.80
N PHE A 297 78.35 23.86 35.30
CA PHE A 297 79.40 24.77 35.78
C PHE A 297 78.85 26.18 35.94
N ARG A 298 79.42 26.95 36.87
CA ARG A 298 78.99 28.32 37.16
C ARG A 298 80.16 29.25 37.36
N ASP A 299 79.94 30.53 37.04
CA ASP A 299 80.87 31.65 37.19
C ASP A 299 82.25 31.39 36.56
N PHE A 300 82.26 30.66 35.44
CA PHE A 300 83.49 30.39 34.72
C PHE A 300 83.93 31.63 33.95
N ARG A 301 84.96 32.32 34.47
CA ARG A 301 85.45 33.58 33.90
C ARG A 301 86.55 33.34 32.89
N LEU A 302 86.40 33.94 31.72
CA LEU A 302 87.40 33.91 30.66
C LEU A 302 87.49 35.27 29.98
N VAL A 303 88.62 35.52 29.32
CA VAL A 303 88.83 36.72 28.52
C VAL A 303 88.69 36.36 27.06
N GLN A 304 87.80 37.03 26.35
CA GLN A 304 87.72 36.99 24.88
C GLN A 304 88.25 38.29 24.30
N PHE A 305 88.48 38.32 22.99
CA PHE A 305 88.91 39.53 22.30
C PHE A 305 87.92 39.87 21.20
N GLN A 306 87.59 41.14 21.12
CA GLN A 306 86.88 41.69 19.97
C GLN A 306 87.77 41.65 18.72
N PRO A 307 87.19 41.78 17.51
CA PRO A 307 87.96 41.81 16.27
C PRO A 307 89.05 42.90 16.21
N ASP A 308 88.91 43.97 17.00
CA ASP A 308 89.86 45.07 17.13
C ASP A 308 90.98 44.83 18.17
N GLY A 309 90.96 43.67 18.85
CA GLY A 309 91.92 43.29 19.87
C GLY A 309 91.57 43.75 21.30
N THR A 310 90.40 44.39 21.50
CA THR A 310 89.96 44.83 22.83
C THR A 310 89.57 43.62 23.71
N PRO A 311 90.11 43.48 24.94
CA PRO A 311 89.76 42.38 25.84
C PRO A 311 88.36 42.56 26.43
N VAL A 312 87.60 41.46 26.48
CA VAL A 312 86.25 41.38 27.03
C VAL A 312 86.20 40.24 28.03
N TYR A 313 85.89 40.57 29.28
CA TYR A 313 85.77 39.60 30.36
C TYR A 313 84.34 39.06 30.38
N VAL A 314 84.18 37.75 30.20
CA VAL A 314 82.88 37.09 30.23
C VAL A 314 82.84 36.04 31.32
N SER A 315 81.68 35.88 31.94
CA SER A 315 81.40 34.81 32.91
C SER A 315 80.38 33.87 32.31
N LEU A 316 80.71 32.59 32.20
CA LEU A 316 79.85 31.56 31.63
C LEU A 316 79.23 30.68 32.71
N ASN A 317 77.96 30.38 32.52
CA ASN A 317 77.22 29.39 33.29
C ASN A 317 76.68 28.35 32.30
N GLY A 318 76.82 27.07 32.61
CA GLY A 318 76.32 25.96 31.80
C GLY A 318 75.62 24.92 32.68
N THR A 319 74.60 24.27 32.13
CA THR A 319 73.80 23.23 32.80
C THR A 319 73.69 21.99 31.94
#